data_AF-A0A916M0Z3-F1
#
_entry.id   AF-A0A916M0Z3-F1
#
_cell.length_a   1.000
_cell.length_b   1.000
_cell.length_c   1.000
_cell.angle_alpha   90.00
_cell.angle_beta   90.00
_cell.angle_gamma   90.00
#
_symmetry.space_group_name_H-M   'P 1'
#
loop_
_entity.id
_entity.type
_entity.pdbx_description
1 polymer ?
#
loop_
_entity_poly.entity_id
_entity_poly.type
_entity_poly.pdbx_seq_one_letter_code
_entity_poly.pdbx_strand_id
1 'polypeptide(L)'
;MYNSSGTADNYVIILNDAKYLIFDSLTIENTGTTYSCVVEMLNGCSYNKFSNCFILNETNVLSLSLLNAVINVSSNNKSTKNNIFENNKITGGSYGISIAGLFADSNRVEGNIFYKQYFIQALFNQNKNLSVINNVFSMNSTYFGLTINLYFEYCNELIVEKNRNL
;
A
#
# COMPACT_ATOMS: atom_id res chain seq x y z
N MET A 1 -1.23 -8.54 -17.39
CA MET A 1 -2.53 -7.91 -17.11
C MET A 1 -3.45 -8.97 -16.51
N TYR A 2 -4.03 -8.66 -15.36
CA TYR A 2 -4.96 -9.53 -14.62
C TYR A 2 -6.25 -8.75 -14.34
N ASN A 3 -7.42 -9.39 -14.44
CA ASN A 3 -8.73 -8.77 -14.23
C ASN A 3 -9.68 -9.78 -13.56
N SER A 4 -10.05 -9.54 -12.30
CA SER A 4 -10.83 -10.45 -11.46
C SER A 4 -12.30 -10.07 -11.35
N SER A 5 -13.18 -11.07 -11.24
CA SER A 5 -14.63 -10.89 -11.03
C SER A 5 -15.12 -11.23 -9.61
N GLY A 6 -14.24 -11.67 -8.71
CA GLY A 6 -14.57 -12.08 -7.34
C GLY A 6 -13.55 -11.64 -6.29
N THR A 7 -13.96 -11.62 -5.02
CA THR A 7 -13.14 -11.15 -3.89
C THR A 7 -11.99 -12.08 -3.51
N ALA A 8 -12.02 -13.35 -3.94
CA ALA A 8 -11.02 -14.35 -3.59
C ALA A 8 -9.75 -14.29 -4.47
N ASP A 9 -9.85 -13.72 -5.67
CA ASP A 9 -8.76 -13.73 -6.64
C ASP A 9 -8.46 -12.29 -7.10
N ASN A 10 -8.47 -11.30 -6.22
CA ASN A 10 -8.47 -9.89 -6.63
C ASN A 10 -7.08 -9.24 -6.69
N TYR A 11 -6.02 -10.03 -6.78
CA TYR A 11 -4.61 -9.62 -6.62
C TYR A 11 -3.70 -10.14 -7.74
N VAL A 12 -2.60 -9.43 -8.00
CA VAL A 12 -1.53 -9.90 -8.91
C VAL A 12 -0.50 -10.70 -8.13
N ILE A 13 -0.14 -10.22 -6.93
CA ILE A 13 0.72 -10.90 -5.98
C ILE A 13 -0.04 -11.06 -4.67
N ILE A 14 -0.12 -12.30 -4.18
CA ILE A 14 -0.52 -12.59 -2.81
C ILE A 14 0.66 -13.19 -2.05
N LEU A 15 0.97 -12.61 -0.91
CA LEU A 15 1.90 -13.15 0.07
C LEU A 15 1.10 -13.57 1.30
N ASN A 16 1.31 -14.78 1.79
CA ASN A 16 0.58 -15.30 2.94
C ASN A 16 1.57 -15.90 3.95
N ASP A 17 1.81 -15.20 5.07
CA ASP A 17 2.88 -15.47 6.05
C ASP A 17 4.27 -15.60 5.40
N ALA A 18 4.47 -14.95 4.23
CA ALA A 18 5.72 -14.99 3.49
C ALA A 18 6.76 -14.05 4.11
N LYS A 19 8.03 -14.46 4.06
CA LYS A 19 9.15 -13.72 4.67
C LYS A 19 10.38 -13.78 3.80
N TYR A 20 11.21 -12.75 3.89
CA TYR A 20 12.51 -12.67 3.20
C TYR A 20 12.41 -12.70 1.67
N LEU A 21 11.28 -12.25 1.11
CA LEU A 21 11.13 -12.08 -0.33
C LEU A 21 11.56 -10.68 -0.74
N ILE A 22 12.23 -10.58 -1.88
CA ILE A 22 12.65 -9.32 -2.48
C ILE A 22 12.09 -9.24 -3.90
N PHE A 23 11.35 -8.17 -4.15
CA PHE A 23 10.87 -7.78 -5.46
C PHE A 23 11.60 -6.50 -5.85
N ASP A 24 12.38 -6.55 -6.92
CA ASP A 24 13.16 -5.39 -7.36
C ASP A 24 12.99 -5.13 -8.86
N SER A 25 12.78 -3.87 -9.23
CA SER A 25 12.75 -3.42 -10.63
C SER A 25 11.67 -4.08 -11.50
N LEU A 26 10.53 -4.44 -10.90
CA LEU A 26 9.40 -5.06 -11.59
C LEU A 26 8.29 -4.05 -11.92
N THR A 27 7.53 -4.33 -12.98
CA THR A 27 6.20 -3.74 -13.19
C THR A 27 5.14 -4.76 -12.78
N ILE A 28 4.29 -4.41 -11.83
CA ILE A 28 3.23 -5.24 -11.28
C ILE A 28 1.93 -4.47 -11.46
N GLU A 29 1.00 -4.98 -12.27
CA GLU A 29 -0.14 -4.20 -12.75
C GLU A 29 -1.47 -4.98 -12.70
N ASN A 30 -2.46 -4.39 -12.04
CA ASN A 30 -3.87 -4.80 -12.09
C ASN A 30 -4.68 -3.76 -12.89
N THR A 31 -5.40 -4.21 -13.92
CA THR A 31 -6.19 -3.33 -14.81
C THR A 31 -7.69 -3.38 -14.52
N GLY A 32 -8.08 -3.99 -13.38
CA GLY A 32 -9.46 -4.01 -12.92
C GLY A 32 -9.85 -2.71 -12.20
N THR A 33 -11.13 -2.35 -12.25
CA THR A 33 -11.68 -1.22 -11.47
C THR A 33 -12.42 -1.65 -10.21
N THR A 34 -12.68 -2.95 -10.07
CA THR A 34 -13.47 -3.55 -8.98
C THR A 34 -12.72 -4.75 -8.44
N TYR A 35 -12.50 -4.81 -7.12
CA TYR A 35 -11.63 -5.81 -6.49
C TYR A 35 -10.28 -5.86 -7.24
N SER A 36 -9.51 -4.79 -7.18
CA SER A 36 -8.32 -4.62 -8.02
C SER A 36 -7.04 -4.50 -7.23
N CYS A 37 -6.93 -5.20 -6.08
CA CYS A 37 -5.70 -5.21 -5.31
C CYS A 37 -4.50 -5.58 -6.22
N VAL A 38 -3.34 -4.96 -6.04
CA VAL A 38 -2.15 -5.35 -6.82
C VAL A 38 -1.30 -6.30 -6.00
N VAL A 39 -0.98 -5.89 -4.78
CA VAL A 39 -0.20 -6.66 -3.82
C VAL A 39 -0.99 -6.83 -2.53
N GLU A 40 -1.37 -8.06 -2.21
CA GLU A 40 -2.01 -8.43 -0.95
C GLU A 40 -0.99 -9.17 -0.07
N MET A 41 -0.81 -8.71 1.17
CA MET A 41 0.08 -9.35 2.16
C MET A 41 -0.73 -9.75 3.39
N LEU A 42 -0.87 -11.05 3.63
CA LEU A 42 -1.72 -11.64 4.64
C LEU A 42 -0.92 -12.31 5.76
N ASN A 43 -1.56 -12.49 6.92
CA ASN A 43 -1.17 -13.43 7.96
C ASN A 43 0.27 -13.25 8.51
N GLY A 44 0.71 -11.99 8.72
CA GLY A 44 1.98 -11.71 9.40
C GLY A 44 3.21 -11.72 8.49
N CYS A 45 3.03 -11.42 7.20
CA CYS A 45 4.15 -11.21 6.27
C CYS A 45 5.17 -10.23 6.86
N SER A 46 6.43 -10.63 6.90
CA SER A 46 7.47 -9.87 7.59
C SER A 46 8.81 -9.97 6.85
N TYR A 47 9.65 -8.95 6.94
CA TYR A 47 10.97 -8.94 6.28
C TYR A 47 10.92 -9.08 4.75
N ASN A 48 9.83 -8.65 4.11
CA ASN A 48 9.75 -8.58 2.66
C ASN A 48 10.13 -7.19 2.15
N LYS A 49 10.62 -7.11 0.92
CA LYS A 49 11.07 -5.87 0.31
C LYS A 49 10.51 -5.72 -1.10
N PHE A 50 9.95 -4.55 -1.37
CA PHE A 50 9.63 -4.06 -2.70
C PHE A 50 10.47 -2.82 -2.98
N SER A 51 11.38 -2.89 -3.96
CA SER A 51 12.27 -1.80 -4.31
C SER A 51 12.28 -1.48 -5.80
N ASN A 52 12.29 -0.19 -6.14
CA ASN A 52 12.41 0.28 -7.53
C ASN A 52 11.31 -0.26 -8.47
N CYS A 53 10.15 -0.65 -7.93
CA CYS A 53 9.05 -1.23 -8.71
C CYS A 53 8.05 -0.17 -9.19
N PHE A 54 7.40 -0.49 -10.30
CA PHE A 54 6.14 0.14 -10.72
C PHE A 54 4.98 -0.73 -10.26
N ILE A 55 4.23 -0.29 -9.25
CA ILE A 55 3.10 -1.04 -8.68
C ILE A 55 1.84 -0.27 -9.05
N LEU A 56 1.09 -0.80 -10.01
CA LEU A 56 0.12 -0.06 -10.80
C LEU A 56 -1.27 -0.68 -10.68
N ASN A 57 -2.25 0.16 -10.37
CA ASN A 57 -3.66 -0.15 -10.44
C ASN A 57 -4.34 0.84 -11.39
N GLU A 58 -5.58 0.56 -11.78
CA GLU A 58 -6.38 1.48 -12.57
C GLU A 58 -6.55 2.84 -11.88
N THR A 59 -6.43 3.92 -12.65
CA THR A 59 -6.64 5.29 -12.15
C THR A 59 -8.10 5.71 -12.15
N ASN A 60 -8.99 4.90 -12.74
CA ASN A 60 -10.43 5.15 -12.81
C ASN A 60 -11.22 4.38 -11.75
N VAL A 61 -10.55 3.85 -10.72
CA VAL A 61 -11.21 3.26 -9.55
C VAL A 61 -11.99 4.36 -8.81
N LEU A 62 -13.31 4.23 -8.74
CA LEU A 62 -14.20 5.16 -8.00
C LEU A 62 -14.73 4.51 -6.72
N SER A 63 -13.83 4.01 -5.88
CA SER A 63 -14.14 3.18 -4.71
C SER A 63 -13.41 3.67 -3.47
N LEU A 64 -14.05 3.58 -2.31
CA LEU A 64 -13.43 3.87 -1.00
C LEU A 64 -13.00 2.59 -0.26
N SER A 65 -13.11 1.43 -0.92
CA SER A 65 -12.83 0.12 -0.33
C SER A 65 -11.35 -0.25 -0.41
N LEU A 66 -10.79 -0.83 0.66
CA LEU A 66 -9.45 -1.40 0.67
C LEU A 66 -9.27 -2.56 -0.32
N LEU A 67 -10.35 -3.19 -0.78
CA LEU A 67 -10.30 -4.24 -1.80
C LEU A 67 -9.81 -3.74 -3.17
N ASN A 68 -9.71 -2.43 -3.34
CA ASN A 68 -9.15 -1.77 -4.52
C ASN A 68 -7.82 -1.02 -4.22
N ALA A 69 -7.16 -1.29 -3.10
CA ALA A 69 -5.86 -0.70 -2.79
C ALA A 69 -4.80 -1.14 -3.82
N VAL A 70 -3.73 -0.38 -4.03
CA VAL A 70 -2.59 -0.87 -4.80
C VAL A 70 -1.84 -1.90 -3.94
N ILE A 71 -1.52 -1.56 -2.70
CA ILE A 71 -0.87 -2.44 -1.74
C ILE A 71 -1.73 -2.51 -0.49
N ASN A 72 -2.11 -3.72 -0.08
CA ASN A 72 -2.80 -3.94 1.19
C ASN A 72 -2.06 -4.98 2.00
N VAL A 73 -1.63 -4.56 3.19
CA VAL A 73 -0.92 -5.40 4.15
C VAL A 73 -1.83 -5.53 5.36
N SER A 74 -2.31 -6.75 5.62
CA SER A 74 -3.25 -7.07 6.68
C SER A 74 -2.76 -8.21 7.58
N SER A 75 -3.04 -8.12 8.88
CA SER A 75 -2.85 -9.26 9.79
C SER A 75 -3.93 -9.37 10.85
N ASN A 76 -4.42 -10.59 11.06
CA ASN A 76 -5.50 -10.84 12.01
C ASN A 76 -4.99 -11.15 13.42
N ASN A 77 -3.88 -11.91 13.56
CA ASN A 77 -3.36 -12.37 14.86
C ASN A 77 -1.82 -12.53 14.90
N LYS A 78 -1.11 -12.01 13.89
CA LYS A 78 0.35 -12.13 13.76
C LYS A 78 0.94 -10.75 13.50
N SER A 79 2.07 -10.44 14.11
CA SER A 79 2.76 -9.17 13.85
C SER A 79 3.32 -9.19 12.42
N THR A 80 2.99 -8.16 11.66
CA THR A 80 3.56 -7.84 10.34
C THR A 80 4.67 -6.81 10.56
N LYS A 81 5.93 -7.20 10.34
CA LYS A 81 7.06 -6.35 10.71
C LYS A 81 8.20 -6.31 9.71
N ASN A 82 8.96 -5.23 9.76
CA ASN A 82 10.18 -5.04 8.96
C ASN A 82 9.97 -5.22 7.45
N ASN A 83 8.78 -4.91 6.93
CA ASN A 83 8.59 -4.84 5.48
C ASN A 83 9.04 -3.48 4.97
N ILE A 84 9.69 -3.47 3.82
CA ILE A 84 10.30 -2.29 3.22
C ILE A 84 9.68 -2.06 1.85
N PHE A 85 9.08 -0.88 1.67
CA PHE A 85 8.64 -0.37 0.38
C PHE A 85 9.48 0.87 0.08
N GLU A 86 10.45 0.74 -0.84
CA GLU A 86 11.38 1.83 -1.15
C GLU A 86 11.49 2.16 -2.64
N ASN A 87 11.55 3.45 -2.97
CA ASN A 87 11.77 3.96 -4.33
C ASN A 87 10.78 3.41 -5.38
N ASN A 88 9.56 3.05 -4.96
CA ASN A 88 8.53 2.54 -5.86
C ASN A 88 7.67 3.67 -6.42
N LYS A 89 7.07 3.45 -7.58
CA LYS A 89 5.94 4.25 -8.08
C LYS A 89 4.64 3.49 -7.86
N ILE A 90 3.78 4.01 -7.00
CA ILE A 90 2.52 3.41 -6.55
C ILE A 90 1.38 4.22 -7.15
N THR A 91 0.71 3.69 -8.18
CA THR A 91 -0.24 4.44 -9.01
C THR A 91 -1.64 3.85 -9.00
N GLY A 92 -2.66 4.72 -8.99
CA GLY A 92 -4.06 4.31 -9.10
C GLY A 92 -4.63 3.74 -7.82
N GLY A 93 -5.75 3.02 -7.95
CA GLY A 93 -6.43 2.35 -6.84
C GLY A 93 -7.21 3.30 -5.93
N SER A 94 -7.95 2.72 -4.98
CA SER A 94 -8.64 3.47 -3.92
C SER A 94 -7.65 3.96 -2.87
N TYR A 95 -6.75 3.07 -2.45
CA TYR A 95 -5.63 3.35 -1.56
C TYR A 95 -4.30 3.08 -2.27
N GLY A 96 -3.26 3.83 -1.94
CA GLY A 96 -1.92 3.55 -2.47
C GLY A 96 -1.26 2.43 -1.68
N ILE A 97 -1.10 2.63 -0.39
CA ILE A 97 -0.67 1.58 0.53
C ILE A 97 -1.52 1.60 1.80
N SER A 98 -1.90 0.42 2.26
CA SER A 98 -2.47 0.20 3.59
C SER A 98 -1.57 -0.77 4.34
N ILE A 99 -1.08 -0.37 5.51
CA ILE A 99 -0.44 -1.28 6.46
C ILE A 99 -1.28 -1.29 7.73
N ALA A 100 -2.10 -2.31 7.88
CA ALA A 100 -2.99 -2.51 9.02
C ALA A 100 -2.77 -3.90 9.60
N GLY A 101 -2.80 -4.02 10.93
CA GLY A 101 -2.69 -5.32 11.56
C GLY A 101 -2.28 -5.21 13.01
N LEU A 102 -2.67 -6.20 13.81
CA LEU A 102 -2.38 -6.22 15.24
C LEU A 102 -0.86 -6.13 15.44
N PHE A 103 -0.42 -4.98 15.96
CA PHE A 103 0.98 -4.70 16.29
C PHE A 103 1.92 -4.80 15.10
N ALA A 104 1.57 -4.15 13.98
CA ALA A 104 2.52 -3.94 12.90
C ALA A 104 3.71 -3.13 13.41
N ASP A 105 4.95 -3.51 13.07
CA ASP A 105 6.14 -2.94 13.70
C ASP A 105 7.30 -2.73 12.74
N SER A 106 8.02 -1.62 12.89
CA SER A 106 9.29 -1.37 12.18
C SER A 106 9.18 -1.45 10.64
N ASN A 107 7.98 -1.23 10.08
CA ASN A 107 7.79 -1.16 8.63
C ASN A 107 8.32 0.17 8.08
N ARG A 108 8.73 0.18 6.82
CA ARG A 108 9.36 1.35 6.18
C ARG A 108 8.71 1.62 4.83
N VAL A 109 8.27 2.86 4.64
CA VAL A 109 7.73 3.39 3.38
C VAL A 109 8.57 4.61 3.02
N GLU A 110 9.53 4.45 2.11
CA GLU A 110 10.58 5.44 1.90
C GLU A 110 10.86 5.76 0.43
N GLY A 111 10.95 7.04 0.08
CA GLY A 111 11.32 7.45 -1.28
C GLY A 111 10.31 7.08 -2.37
N ASN A 112 9.08 6.66 -2.00
CA ASN A 112 8.07 6.25 -2.97
C ASN A 112 7.34 7.46 -3.57
N ILE A 113 6.76 7.27 -4.75
CA ILE A 113 5.85 8.21 -5.39
C ILE A 113 4.45 7.61 -5.40
N PHE A 114 3.53 8.23 -4.68
CA PHE A 114 2.11 7.95 -4.68
C PHE A 114 1.40 8.88 -5.66
N TYR A 115 0.70 8.30 -6.64
CA TYR A 115 0.09 9.04 -7.73
C TYR A 115 -1.32 8.55 -8.05
N LYS A 116 -2.29 9.46 -8.10
CA LYS A 116 -3.66 9.17 -8.59
C LYS A 116 -4.43 8.10 -7.80
N GLN A 117 -4.27 8.06 -6.49
CA GLN A 117 -5.18 7.30 -5.64
C GLN A 117 -6.52 8.04 -5.55
N TYR A 118 -7.63 7.30 -5.52
CA TYR A 118 -8.95 7.90 -5.45
C TYR A 118 -9.30 8.45 -4.06
N PHE A 119 -8.84 7.80 -2.98
CA PHE A 119 -9.24 8.15 -1.61
C PHE A 119 -8.08 8.48 -0.67
N ILE A 120 -7.24 7.49 -0.32
CA ILE A 120 -6.14 7.69 0.65
C ILE A 120 -4.81 7.18 0.09
N GLN A 121 -3.76 7.99 0.09
CA GLN A 121 -2.48 7.56 -0.51
C GLN A 121 -1.71 6.58 0.35
N ALA A 122 -1.59 6.84 1.65
CA ALA A 122 -1.03 5.88 2.60
C ALA A 122 -1.83 5.87 3.90
N LEU A 123 -2.28 4.68 4.28
CA LEU A 123 -2.98 4.39 5.53
C LEU A 123 -2.12 3.48 6.40
N PHE A 124 -1.96 3.88 7.66
CA PHE A 124 -1.25 3.11 8.67
C PHE A 124 -2.12 2.99 9.91
N ASN A 125 -2.51 1.77 10.25
CA ASN A 125 -3.35 1.48 11.40
C ASN A 125 -2.58 0.53 12.35
N GLN A 126 -2.53 0.86 13.63
CA GLN A 126 -1.88 0.04 14.67
C GLN A 126 -0.40 -0.26 14.41
N ASN A 127 0.34 0.70 13.85
CA ASN A 127 1.78 0.57 13.60
C ASN A 127 2.62 1.13 14.76
N LYS A 128 3.72 0.45 15.07
CA LYS A 128 4.78 0.89 15.96
C LYS A 128 6.09 1.05 15.16
N ASN A 129 6.96 1.99 15.53
CA ASN A 129 8.29 2.16 14.90
C ASN A 129 8.25 2.34 13.37
N LEU A 130 7.13 2.84 12.83
CA LEU A 130 6.95 3.01 11.39
C LEU A 130 7.73 4.24 10.91
N SER A 131 8.48 4.07 9.82
CA SER A 131 9.16 5.16 9.13
C SER A 131 8.47 5.47 7.81
N VAL A 132 8.04 6.72 7.64
CA VAL A 132 7.47 7.27 6.41
C VAL A 132 8.33 8.45 5.98
N ILE A 133 9.31 8.23 5.10
CA ILE A 133 10.37 9.20 4.83
C ILE A 133 10.52 9.51 3.35
N ASN A 134 10.65 10.79 2.99
CA ASN A 134 11.00 11.25 1.64
C ASN A 134 10.04 10.77 0.53
N ASN A 135 8.78 10.48 0.88
CA ASN A 135 7.77 10.10 -0.12
C ASN A 135 7.16 11.34 -0.79
N VAL A 136 6.68 11.14 -2.01
CA VAL A 136 5.96 12.13 -2.82
C VAL A 136 4.52 11.71 -2.95
N PHE A 137 3.61 12.63 -2.65
CA PHE A 137 2.18 12.42 -2.67
C PHE A 137 1.57 13.36 -3.71
N SER A 138 0.91 12.81 -4.74
CA SER A 138 0.18 13.61 -5.73
C SER A 138 -1.17 12.98 -6.04
N MET A 139 -2.20 13.46 -5.32
CA MET A 139 -3.53 12.83 -5.26
C MET A 139 -4.26 12.85 -6.60
N ASN A 140 -4.43 14.03 -7.22
CA ASN A 140 -5.15 14.22 -8.48
C ASN A 140 -6.45 13.39 -8.61
N SER A 141 -7.21 13.27 -7.52
CA SER A 141 -8.43 12.47 -7.44
C SER A 141 -9.65 13.26 -7.93
N THR A 142 -10.61 12.54 -8.50
CA THR A 142 -11.94 13.07 -8.84
C THR A 142 -12.96 12.91 -7.70
N TYR A 143 -12.56 12.32 -6.56
CA TYR A 143 -13.43 12.18 -5.40
C TYR A 143 -13.76 13.55 -4.80
N PHE A 144 -15.06 13.87 -4.70
CA PHE A 144 -15.54 15.15 -4.16
C PHE A 144 -15.51 15.23 -2.62
N GLY A 145 -15.19 14.12 -1.94
CA GLY A 145 -15.07 14.08 -0.47
C GLY A 145 -13.65 14.41 0.01
N LEU A 146 -13.40 14.13 1.29
CA LEU A 146 -12.07 14.29 1.88
C LEU A 146 -11.12 13.23 1.30
N THR A 147 -10.04 13.67 0.68
CA THR A 147 -8.91 12.81 0.30
C THR A 147 -7.76 13.03 1.28
N ILE A 148 -6.96 12.01 1.54
CA ILE A 148 -5.92 12.06 2.57
C ILE A 148 -4.61 11.49 2.02
N ASN A 149 -3.52 12.26 2.09
CA ASN A 149 -2.21 11.76 1.66
C ASN A 149 -1.66 10.74 2.66
N LEU A 150 -1.64 11.10 3.95
CA LEU A 150 -1.13 10.29 5.04
C LEU A 150 -2.17 10.18 6.15
N TYR A 151 -2.62 8.97 6.44
CA TYR A 151 -3.57 8.69 7.52
C TYR A 151 -2.94 7.72 8.53
N PHE A 152 -2.80 8.18 9.78
CA PHE A 152 -2.25 7.38 10.88
C PHE A 152 -3.33 7.17 11.95
N GLU A 153 -3.54 5.92 12.35
CA GLU A 153 -4.55 5.55 13.34
C GLU A 153 -3.94 4.58 14.35
N TYR A 154 -4.07 4.87 15.65
CA TYR A 154 -3.50 4.06 16.74
C TYR A 154 -2.01 3.73 16.58
N CYS A 155 -1.23 4.66 16.01
CA CYS A 155 0.19 4.46 15.76
C CYS A 155 1.06 5.06 16.87
N ASN A 156 2.21 4.45 17.15
CA ASN A 156 3.16 4.89 18.19
C ASN A 156 4.59 4.90 17.65
N GLU A 157 5.45 5.76 18.21
CA GLU A 157 6.90 5.81 17.89
C GLU A 157 7.16 5.99 16.36
N LEU A 158 6.46 6.94 15.75
CA LEU A 158 6.55 7.22 14.31
C LEU A 158 7.73 8.12 13.95
N ILE A 159 8.34 7.85 12.78
CA ILE A 159 9.25 8.79 12.10
C ILE A 159 8.59 9.22 10.79
N VAL A 160 8.18 10.48 10.71
CA VAL A 160 7.53 11.05 9.51
C VAL A 160 8.30 12.28 9.07
N GLU A 161 9.14 12.14 8.06
CA GLU A 161 10.09 13.19 7.68
C GLU A 161 10.19 13.39 6.16
N LYS A 162 10.40 14.64 5.73
CA LYS A 162 10.74 15.00 4.33
C LYS A 162 9.73 14.56 3.27
N ASN A 163 8.52 14.15 3.68
CA ASN A 163 7.44 13.85 2.76
C ASN A 163 6.93 15.15 2.12
N ARG A 164 6.56 15.09 0.84
CA ARG A 164 6.07 16.25 0.08
C ARG A 164 4.76 15.95 -0.63
N ASN A 165 3.89 16.94 -0.68
CA ASN A 165 2.69 16.95 -1.51
C ASN A 165 2.97 17.79 -2.77
N LEU A 166 2.61 17.27 -3.95
CA LEU A 166 2.75 17.94 -5.25
C LEU A 166 1.41 18.05 -5.98
#